data_AF-A0A1Y6F5E1-F1
#
_entry.id   AF-A0A1Y6F5E1-F1
#
_cell.length_a   1.000
_cell.length_b   1.000
_cell.length_c   1.000
_cell.angle_alpha   90.00
_cell.angle_beta   90.00
_cell.angle_gamma   90.00
#
_symmetry.space_group_name_H-M   'P 1'
#
loop_
_entity.id
_entity.type
_entity.pdbx_description
1 polymer ?
#
loop_
_entity_poly.entity_id
_entity_poly.type
_entity_poly.pdbx_seq_one_letter_code
_entity_poly.pdbx_strand_id
1 'polypeptide(L)'
;MIRSINIFLLFSSVAMLAGVYGLKFSIEGTAAERTAITAHIGEQEGELSLLKADWAVLNQPGHIDPIVQRHQAELAIAPVKQEQFGSFAALPMRPAAPDTAAMDALFAAISEGIDPIDAILQLEGIE
;
A
#
# COMPACT_ATOMS: atom_id res chain seq x y z
N MET A 1 -67.99 -2.63 -7.97
CA MET A 1 -66.95 -2.36 -6.95
C MET A 1 -66.17 -3.62 -6.58
N ILE A 2 -66.80 -4.66 -6.02
CA ILE A 2 -66.14 -5.95 -5.69
C ILE A 2 -65.45 -6.62 -6.89
N ARG A 3 -66.10 -6.65 -8.06
CA ARG A 3 -65.52 -7.27 -9.26
C ARG A 3 -64.23 -6.57 -9.73
N SER A 4 -64.18 -5.23 -9.66
CA SER A 4 -62.99 -4.44 -10.01
C SER A 4 -61.85 -4.66 -9.01
N ILE A 5 -62.17 -4.72 -7.71
CA ILE A 5 -61.19 -5.05 -6.66
C ILE A 5 -60.61 -6.45 -6.86
N ASN A 6 -61.45 -7.45 -7.16
CA ASN A 6 -60.99 -8.82 -7.39
C ASN A 6 -60.06 -8.91 -8.62
N ILE A 7 -60.38 -8.18 -9.69
CA ILE A 7 -59.53 -8.11 -10.88
C ILE A 7 -58.18 -7.47 -10.53
N PHE A 8 -58.19 -6.35 -9.80
CA PHE A 8 -56.96 -5.70 -9.36
C PHE A 8 -56.09 -6.61 -8.48
N LEU A 9 -56.69 -7.30 -7.50
CA LEU A 9 -55.99 -8.24 -6.64
C LEU A 9 -55.39 -9.42 -7.43
N LEU A 10 -56.11 -9.93 -8.44
CA LEU A 10 -55.61 -10.98 -9.31
C LEU A 10 -54.37 -10.51 -10.08
N PHE A 11 -54.44 -9.35 -10.73
CA PHE A 11 -53.29 -8.78 -11.44
C PHE A 11 -52.11 -8.49 -10.52
N SER A 12 -52.37 -7.92 -9.34
CA SER A 12 -51.34 -7.69 -8.32
C SER A 12 -50.67 -9.00 -7.88
N SER A 13 -51.44 -10.06 -7.68
CA SER A 13 -50.92 -11.38 -7.30
C SER A 13 -50.05 -11.98 -8.40
N VAL A 14 -50.47 -11.88 -9.67
CA VAL A 14 -49.68 -12.36 -10.80
C VAL A 14 -48.40 -11.54 -10.96
N ALA A 15 -48.47 -10.23 -10.79
CA ALA A 15 -47.29 -9.36 -10.83
C ALA A 15 -46.28 -9.68 -9.72
N MET A 16 -46.76 -9.90 -8.49
CA MET A 16 -45.90 -10.36 -7.38
C MET A 16 -45.25 -11.70 -7.69
N LEU A 17 -46.01 -12.68 -8.19
CA LEU A 17 -45.49 -14.00 -8.55
C LEU A 17 -44.38 -13.90 -9.62
N ALA A 18 -44.63 -13.12 -10.67
CA ALA A 18 -43.64 -12.87 -11.72
C ALA A 18 -42.39 -12.17 -11.17
N GLY A 19 -42.54 -11.18 -10.29
CA GLY A 19 -41.43 -10.48 -9.65
C GLY A 19 -40.55 -11.40 -8.80
N VAL A 20 -41.16 -12.25 -7.96
CA VAL A 20 -40.43 -13.22 -7.12
C VAL A 20 -39.67 -14.22 -7.97
N TYR A 21 -40.30 -14.74 -9.03
CA TYR A 21 -39.65 -15.71 -9.92
C TYR A 21 -38.51 -15.09 -10.74
N GLY A 22 -38.69 -13.86 -11.22
CA GLY A 22 -37.63 -13.10 -11.90
C GLY A 22 -36.43 -12.87 -10.98
N LEU A 23 -36.67 -12.50 -9.72
CA LEU A 23 -35.61 -12.34 -8.73
C LEU A 23 -34.88 -13.68 -8.46
N LYS A 24 -35.60 -14.78 -8.30
CA LYS A 24 -35.00 -16.11 -8.10
C LYS A 24 -34.05 -16.47 -9.24
N PHE A 25 -34.48 -16.27 -10.48
CA PHE A 25 -33.68 -16.57 -11.66
C PHE A 25 -32.42 -15.67 -11.75
N SER A 26 -32.56 -14.39 -11.40
CA SER A 26 -31.42 -13.47 -11.34
C SER A 26 -30.37 -13.92 -10.30
N ILE A 27 -30.82 -14.39 -9.14
CA ILE A 27 -29.92 -14.88 -8.08
C ILE A 27 -29.20 -16.16 -8.50
N GLU A 28 -29.91 -17.09 -9.15
CA GLU A 28 -29.32 -18.33 -9.67
C GLU A 28 -28.24 -18.05 -10.73
N GLY A 29 -28.49 -17.08 -11.62
CA GLY A 29 -27.48 -16.64 -12.60
C GLY A 29 -26.20 -16.11 -11.94
N THR A 30 -26.34 -15.22 -10.95
CA THR A 30 -25.18 -14.67 -10.22
C THR A 30 -24.45 -15.74 -9.41
N ALA A 31 -25.15 -16.71 -8.84
CA ALA A 31 -24.53 -17.81 -8.09
C ALA A 31 -23.69 -18.72 -9.01
N ALA A 32 -24.17 -19.01 -10.23
CA ALA A 32 -23.44 -19.77 -11.23
C ALA A 32 -22.17 -19.03 -11.69
N GLU A 33 -22.28 -17.73 -11.98
CA GLU A 33 -21.15 -16.88 -12.37
C GLU A 33 -20.09 -16.82 -11.27
N ARG A 34 -20.51 -16.60 -10.01
CA ARG A 34 -19.59 -16.62 -8.87
C ARG A 34 -18.83 -17.94 -8.77
N THR A 35 -19.52 -19.06 -8.97
CA THR A 35 -18.92 -20.39 -8.90
C THR A 35 -17.89 -20.59 -10.02
N ALA A 36 -18.20 -20.15 -11.24
CA ALA A 36 -17.29 -20.21 -12.37
C ALA A 36 -16.03 -19.35 -12.13
N ILE A 37 -16.19 -18.12 -11.64
CA ILE A 37 -15.05 -17.24 -11.31
C ILE A 37 -14.20 -17.85 -10.20
N THR A 38 -14.81 -18.41 -9.16
CA THR A 38 -14.09 -19.03 -8.04
C THR A 38 -13.26 -20.23 -8.52
N ALA A 39 -13.81 -21.05 -9.41
CA ALA A 39 -13.09 -22.16 -10.02
C ALA A 39 -11.88 -21.67 -10.84
N HIS A 40 -12.06 -20.60 -11.63
CA HIS A 40 -10.98 -20.02 -12.41
C HIS A 40 -9.87 -19.41 -11.53
N ILE A 41 -10.23 -18.75 -10.43
CA ILE A 41 -9.26 -18.24 -9.44
C ILE A 41 -8.46 -19.41 -8.86
N GLY A 42 -9.11 -20.51 -8.48
CA GLY A 42 -8.42 -21.68 -7.93
C GLY A 42 -7.43 -22.32 -8.92
N GLU A 43 -7.78 -22.36 -10.21
CA GLU A 43 -6.87 -22.79 -11.28
C GLU A 43 -5.64 -21.88 -11.38
N GLN A 44 -5.86 -20.56 -11.44
CA GLN A 44 -4.79 -19.56 -11.52
C GLN A 44 -3.88 -19.55 -10.28
N GLU A 45 -4.44 -19.73 -9.08
CA GLU A 45 -3.67 -19.86 -7.85
C GLU A 45 -2.78 -21.11 -7.87
N GLY A 46 -3.27 -22.21 -8.45
CA GLY A 46 -2.48 -23.42 -8.68
C GLY A 46 -1.30 -23.17 -9.62
N GLU A 47 -1.54 -22.54 -10.77
CA GLU A 47 -0.48 -22.16 -11.72
C GLU A 47 0.55 -21.22 -11.07
N LEU A 48 0.08 -20.21 -10.33
CA LEU A 48 0.95 -19.27 -9.61
C LEU A 48 1.78 -19.98 -8.55
N SER A 49 1.22 -20.96 -7.84
CA SER A 49 1.96 -21.75 -6.85
C SER A 49 3.09 -22.54 -7.50
N LEU A 50 2.86 -23.12 -8.68
CA LEU A 50 3.90 -23.82 -9.44
C LEU A 50 5.00 -22.85 -9.86
N LEU A 51 4.65 -21.70 -10.42
CA LEU A 51 5.62 -20.69 -10.84
C LEU A 51 6.46 -20.16 -9.66
N LYS A 52 5.84 -19.98 -8.48
CA LYS A 52 6.55 -19.59 -7.26
C LYS A 52 7.55 -20.66 -6.80
N ALA A 53 7.21 -21.94 -6.96
CA ALA A 53 8.12 -23.04 -6.64
C ALA A 53 9.35 -23.02 -7.57
N ASP A 54 9.13 -22.87 -8.87
CA ASP A 54 10.21 -22.76 -9.86
C ASP A 54 11.09 -21.53 -9.58
N TRP A 55 10.47 -20.40 -9.26
CA TRP A 55 11.18 -19.18 -8.88
C TRP A 55 12.04 -19.40 -7.63
N ALA A 56 11.54 -20.11 -6.62
CA ALA A 56 12.30 -20.41 -5.41
C ALA A 56 13.54 -21.26 -5.73
N VAL A 57 13.40 -22.27 -6.62
CA VAL A 57 14.53 -23.10 -7.08
C VAL A 57 15.55 -22.26 -7.85
N LEU A 58 15.11 -21.37 -8.74
CA LEU A 58 16.03 -20.53 -9.52
C LEU A 58 16.76 -19.50 -8.66
N ASN A 59 16.15 -19.04 -7.56
CA ASN A 59 16.74 -18.07 -6.64
C ASN A 59 17.51 -18.68 -5.47
N GLN A 60 17.60 -20.02 -5.40
CA GLN A 60 18.40 -20.64 -4.36
C GLN A 60 19.88 -20.29 -4.54
N PRO A 61 20.64 -20.06 -3.45
CA PRO A 61 22.06 -19.70 -3.53
C PRO A 61 22.88 -20.69 -4.36
N GLY A 62 22.61 -21.99 -4.23
CA GLY A 62 23.29 -23.03 -5.01
C GLY A 62 23.08 -22.93 -6.54
N HIS A 63 22.04 -22.25 -7.00
CA HIS A 63 21.80 -21.99 -8.43
C HIS A 63 22.38 -20.65 -8.88
N ILE A 64 22.31 -19.61 -8.04
CA ILE A 64 22.83 -18.27 -8.35
C ILE A 64 24.36 -18.20 -8.24
N ASP A 65 24.95 -18.77 -7.19
CA ASP A 65 26.39 -18.63 -6.89
C ASP A 65 27.29 -19.04 -8.06
N PRO A 66 27.04 -20.17 -8.77
CA PRO A 66 27.86 -20.54 -9.93
C PRO A 66 27.75 -19.56 -11.11
N ILE A 67 26.58 -18.93 -11.29
CA ILE A 67 26.34 -17.93 -12.34
C ILE A 67 27.12 -16.65 -12.00
N VAL A 68 27.02 -16.20 -10.75
CA VAL A 68 27.77 -15.03 -10.25
C VAL A 68 29.27 -15.25 -10.36
N GLN A 69 29.78 -16.43 -9.99
CA GLN A 69 31.20 -16.76 -10.12
C GLN A 69 31.66 -16.75 -11.58
N ARG A 70 30.85 -17.27 -12.50
CA ARG A 70 31.17 -17.29 -13.94
C ARG A 70 31.28 -15.89 -14.54
N HIS A 71 30.40 -14.98 -14.12
CA HIS A 71 30.31 -13.61 -14.65
C HIS A 71 30.92 -12.55 -13.71
N GLN A 72 31.80 -12.95 -12.79
CA GLN A 72 32.32 -12.05 -11.76
C GLN A 72 33.04 -10.82 -12.34
N ALA A 73 33.74 -10.99 -13.47
CA ALA A 73 34.43 -9.90 -14.16
C ALA A 73 33.48 -8.84 -14.73
N GLU A 74 32.27 -9.22 -15.14
CA GLU A 74 31.25 -8.34 -15.70
C GLU A 74 30.38 -7.71 -14.62
N LEU A 75 30.00 -8.51 -13.60
CA LEU A 75 29.12 -8.08 -12.52
C LEU A 75 29.81 -7.15 -11.52
N ALA A 76 31.12 -7.32 -11.32
CA ALA A 76 31.91 -6.58 -10.32
C ALA A 76 31.31 -6.60 -8.90
N ILE A 77 30.58 -7.67 -8.55
CA ILE A 77 29.98 -7.88 -7.24
C ILE A 77 30.84 -8.81 -6.38
N ALA A 78 30.87 -8.56 -5.08
CA ALA A 78 31.52 -9.41 -4.08
C ALA A 78 30.69 -9.43 -2.79
N PRO A 79 30.78 -10.50 -1.98
CA PRO A 79 30.22 -10.52 -0.64
C PRO A 79 30.73 -9.34 0.19
N VAL A 80 29.85 -8.75 0.98
CA VAL A 80 30.19 -7.64 1.88
C VAL A 80 31.17 -8.14 2.93
N LYS A 81 32.27 -7.41 3.13
CA LYS A 81 33.27 -7.70 4.16
C LYS A 81 32.93 -7.00 5.48
N GLN A 82 33.43 -7.53 6.59
CA GLN A 82 33.15 -7.01 7.92
C GLN A 82 33.56 -5.53 8.06
N GLU A 83 34.64 -5.10 7.41
CA GLU A 83 35.17 -3.74 7.49
C GLU A 83 34.27 -2.70 6.80
N GLN A 84 33.34 -3.16 5.94
CA GLN A 84 32.36 -2.28 5.28
C GLN A 84 31.17 -1.97 6.18
N PHE A 85 31.00 -2.69 7.28
CA PHE A 85 30.01 -2.34 8.31
C PHE A 85 30.58 -1.28 9.24
N GLY A 86 29.79 -0.23 9.51
CA GLY A 86 30.16 0.80 10.47
C GLY A 86 30.35 0.25 11.88
N SER A 87 31.39 0.70 12.58
CA SER A 87 31.56 0.41 14.00
C SER A 87 30.58 1.23 14.83
N PHE A 88 30.12 0.68 15.96
CA PHE A 88 29.36 1.44 16.96
C PHE A 88 30.11 2.69 17.44
N ALA A 89 31.45 2.65 17.47
CA ALA A 89 32.26 3.82 17.82
C ALA A 89 32.26 4.93 16.77
N ALA A 90 31.84 4.63 15.54
CA ALA A 90 31.70 5.60 14.45
C ALA A 90 30.32 6.29 14.43
N LEU A 91 29.40 5.90 15.34
CA LEU A 91 28.12 6.56 15.46
C LEU A 91 28.32 7.98 16.01
N PRO A 92 27.80 9.02 15.32
CA PRO A 92 27.88 10.38 15.84
C PRO A 92 27.09 10.49 17.15
N MET A 93 27.58 11.35 18.06
CA MET A 93 26.83 11.68 19.26
C MET A 93 25.49 12.30 18.88
N ARG A 94 24.46 12.02 19.68
CA ARG A 94 23.15 12.65 19.53
C ARG A 94 23.35 14.18 19.50
N PRO A 95 22.82 14.89 18.50
CA PRO A 95 22.87 16.35 18.46
C PRO A 95 22.32 16.95 19.77
N ALA A 96 22.77 18.16 20.11
CA ALA A 96 22.16 18.92 21.18
C ALA A 96 20.65 19.05 20.91
N ALA A 97 19.83 18.94 21.96
CA ALA A 97 18.41 19.22 21.82
C ALA A 97 18.25 20.67 21.34
N PRO A 98 17.33 20.95 20.40
CA PRO A 98 17.05 22.31 19.98
C PRO A 98 16.64 23.15 21.20
N ASP A 99 17.09 24.40 21.23
CA ASP A 99 16.70 25.35 22.28
C ASP A 99 15.25 25.78 22.04
N THR A 100 14.33 25.06 22.69
CA THR A 100 12.90 25.32 22.57
C THR A 100 12.52 26.67 23.14
N ALA A 101 13.23 27.16 24.17
CA ALA A 101 12.96 28.47 24.75
C ALA A 101 13.33 29.61 23.80
N ALA A 102 14.48 29.49 23.11
CA ALA A 102 14.87 30.45 22.08
C ALA A 102 13.91 30.41 20.87
N MET A 103 13.44 29.23 20.47
CA MET A 103 12.43 29.10 19.42
C MET A 103 11.09 29.72 19.83
N ASP A 104 10.63 29.48 21.06
CA ASP A 104 9.38 30.05 21.58
C ASP A 104 9.47 31.59 21.64
N ALA A 105 10.61 32.12 22.07
CA ALA A 105 10.86 33.57 22.08
C ALA A 105 10.88 34.16 20.66
N LEU A 106 11.50 33.47 19.70
CA LEU A 106 11.50 33.87 18.28
C LEU A 106 10.07 33.91 17.72
N PHE A 107 9.25 32.88 17.98
CA PHE A 107 7.88 32.84 17.50
C PHE A 107 7.00 33.92 18.14
N ALA A 108 7.20 34.22 19.43
CA ALA A 108 6.50 35.31 20.10
C ALA A 108 6.86 36.67 19.46
N ALA A 109 8.14 36.95 19.23
CA ALA A 109 8.59 38.20 18.59
C ALA A 109 8.00 38.39 17.18
N ILE A 110 7.99 37.33 16.36
CA ILE A 110 7.40 37.36 15.01
C ILE A 110 5.88 37.61 15.10
N SER A 111 5.20 37.04 16.10
CA SER A 111 3.75 37.24 16.29
C SER A 111 3.37 38.67 16.70
N GLU A 112 4.30 39.36 17.38
CA GLU A 112 4.17 40.77 17.76
C GLU A 112 4.58 41.73 16.61
N GLY A 113 4.99 41.18 15.46
CA GLY A 113 5.40 41.94 14.29
C GLY A 113 6.83 42.49 14.35
N ILE A 114 7.66 41.96 15.25
CA ILE A 114 9.09 42.31 15.35
C ILE A 114 9.85 41.44 14.36
N ASP A 115 10.47 42.06 13.35
CA ASP A 115 11.32 41.34 12.39
C ASP A 115 12.65 40.96 13.08
N PRO A 116 12.97 39.66 13.22
CA PRO A 116 14.23 39.23 13.83
C PRO A 116 15.46 39.62 13.00
N ILE A 117 15.32 39.97 11.71
CA ILE A 117 16.42 40.44 10.87
C ILE A 117 16.88 41.84 11.29
N ASP A 118 15.96 42.72 11.69
CA ASP A 118 16.30 44.08 12.13
C ASP A 118 17.20 44.06 13.38
N ALA A 119 16.96 43.11 14.29
CA ALA A 119 17.78 42.91 15.48
C ALA A 119 19.21 42.43 15.15
N ILE A 120 19.38 41.66 14.06
CA ILE A 120 20.68 41.18 13.60
C ILE A 120 21.43 42.30 12.87
N LEU A 121 20.73 43.08 12.03
CA LEU A 121 21.30 44.22 11.31
C LEU A 121 21.82 45.31 12.27
N GLN A 122 21.09 45.60 13.36
CA GLN A 122 21.55 46.51 14.41
C GLN A 122 22.79 45.98 15.17
N LEU A 123 22.91 44.66 15.34
CA LEU A 123 24.02 44.04 16.05
C LEU A 123 25.29 43.98 15.20
N GLU A 124 25.15 43.86 13.87
CA GLU A 124 26.25 43.96 12.91
C GLU A 124 26.57 45.41 12.48
N GLY A 125 25.78 46.39 12.92
CA GLY A 125 26.01 47.82 12.65
C GLY A 125 25.73 48.22 11.19
N ILE A 126 24.86 47.49 10.51
CA ILE A 126 24.44 47.74 9.14
C ILE A 126 23.05 48.38 9.21
N GLU A 127 22.95 49.65 8.83
CA GLU A 127 21.67 50.40 8.77
C GLU A 127 20.87 50.04 7.51
#